data_AF-A0A6I7XDU0-F1
#
_entry.id   AF-A0A6I7XDU0-F1
#
_cell.length_a   1.000
_cell.length_b   1.000
_cell.length_c   1.000
_cell.angle_alpha   90.00
_cell.angle_beta   90.00
_cell.angle_gamma   90.00
#
_symmetry.space_group_name_H-M   'P 1'
#
loop_
_entity.id
_entity.type
_entity.pdbx_description
1 polymer ?
#
loop_
_entity_poly.entity_id
_entity_poly.type
_entity_poly.pdbx_seq_one_letter_code
_entity_poly.pdbx_strand_id
1 'polypeptide(L)'
;MQVSLHDRHPRTRIPSGNYINAQMWYSKNADTGGTGHTRITQYMREAESIFLSCDRSFSIRNVWAYPSGEDSYATLDTRLIAENIDVNDLSQDVFNVFDTIKRNFAEINVLVCFVEGRFFIKNGNPSNVVARAEPLGDDNYIVLISEKAEPLLLAHELGHVLNFSNQSGRADDPDPFPNDPDHNANRDNLMFPTPTGTNITPQQCNQFFNSKIIL
;
A
#
# COMPACT_ATOMS: atom_id res chain seq x y z
N MET A 1 0.14 21.93 -30.89
CA MET A 1 1.10 20.97 -30.32
C MET A 1 0.31 19.99 -29.46
N GLN A 2 0.19 18.73 -29.88
CA GLN A 2 -0.47 17.69 -29.08
C GLN A 2 0.52 17.29 -27.98
N VAL A 3 0.25 17.70 -26.73
CA VAL A 3 1.01 17.20 -25.58
C VAL A 3 0.65 15.73 -25.42
N SER A 4 1.64 14.83 -25.53
CA SER A 4 1.43 13.41 -25.30
C SER A 4 0.94 13.20 -23.87
N LEU A 5 0.02 12.26 -23.64
CA LEU A 5 -0.38 11.86 -22.29
C LEU A 5 0.85 11.41 -21.46
N HIS A 6 1.90 10.90 -22.11
CA HIS A 6 3.16 10.56 -21.45
C HIS A 6 3.99 11.76 -21.00
N ASP A 7 3.84 12.93 -21.63
CA ASP A 7 4.55 14.16 -21.21
C ASP A 7 3.92 14.79 -19.95
N ARG A 8 2.69 14.40 -19.60
CA ARG A 8 1.96 14.90 -18.42
C ARG A 8 2.17 14.11 -17.14
N HIS A 9 2.75 12.90 -17.22
CA HIS A 9 2.93 12.04 -16.06
C HIS A 9 4.32 11.41 -16.10
N PRO A 10 5.36 12.11 -15.59
CA PRO A 10 6.73 11.62 -15.63
C PRO A 10 6.88 10.35 -14.79
N ARG A 11 7.59 9.38 -15.37
CA ARG A 11 7.96 8.14 -14.67
C ARG A 11 9.16 8.39 -13.77
N THR A 12 9.12 7.86 -12.56
CA THR A 12 10.30 7.84 -11.68
C THR A 12 11.32 6.82 -12.15
N ARG A 13 12.57 7.02 -11.73
CA ARG A 13 13.66 6.09 -12.00
C ARG A 13 13.39 4.73 -11.34
N ILE A 14 13.77 3.66 -12.03
CA ILE A 14 13.78 2.30 -11.46
C ILE A 14 14.89 2.20 -10.40
N PRO A 15 14.58 1.81 -9.15
CA PRO A 15 15.59 1.58 -8.11
C PRO A 15 16.56 0.45 -8.46
N SER A 16 17.73 0.43 -7.82
CA SER A 16 18.61 -0.75 -7.82
C SER A 16 18.21 -1.71 -6.69
N GLY A 17 18.27 -3.01 -6.95
CA GLY A 17 17.88 -4.03 -5.97
C GLY A 17 16.39 -4.37 -6.05
N ASN A 18 15.86 -5.09 -5.06
CA ASN A 18 14.45 -5.51 -5.09
C ASN A 18 13.51 -4.32 -4.93
N TYR A 19 12.52 -4.20 -5.80
CA TYR A 19 11.49 -3.17 -5.69
C TYR A 19 10.11 -3.67 -6.11
N ILE A 20 9.07 -2.95 -5.69
CA ILE A 20 7.72 -3.07 -6.25
C ILE A 20 7.36 -1.82 -7.05
N ASN A 21 6.60 -1.98 -8.13
CA ASN A 21 5.96 -0.85 -8.80
C ASN A 21 4.66 -0.51 -8.06
N ALA A 22 4.71 0.56 -7.27
CA ALA A 22 3.55 1.09 -6.57
C ALA A 22 3.19 2.47 -7.10
N GLN A 23 1.99 2.94 -6.80
CA GLN A 23 1.63 4.34 -6.91
C GLN A 23 1.04 4.80 -5.59
N MET A 24 1.55 5.91 -5.08
CA MET A 24 0.90 6.61 -3.99
C MET A 24 -0.16 7.54 -4.58
N TRP A 25 -1.36 7.46 -4.04
CA TRP A 25 -2.48 8.32 -4.38
C TRP A 25 -3.10 8.88 -3.10
N TYR A 26 -3.59 10.10 -3.13
CA TYR A 26 -4.34 10.67 -2.01
C TYR A 26 -5.67 11.28 -2.45
N SER A 27 -6.67 11.08 -1.60
CA SER A 27 -8.01 11.66 -1.72
C SER A 27 -7.95 13.18 -1.63
N LYS A 28 -8.82 13.87 -2.37
CA LYS A 28 -8.82 15.35 -2.53
C LYS A 28 -8.62 16.15 -1.23
N ASN A 29 -9.15 15.67 -0.11
CA ASN A 29 -9.09 16.34 1.19
C ASN A 29 -8.40 15.51 2.28
N ALA A 30 -7.70 14.43 1.92
CA ALA A 30 -6.96 13.65 2.91
C ALA A 30 -5.81 14.48 3.50
N ASP A 31 -5.62 14.37 4.82
CA ASP A 31 -4.42 14.88 5.47
C ASP A 31 -3.19 14.10 5.00
N THR A 32 -2.34 14.78 4.23
CA THR A 32 -1.07 14.24 3.73
C THR A 32 0.16 14.87 4.40
N GLY A 33 -0.04 15.67 5.46
CA GLY A 33 1.05 16.34 6.17
C GLY A 33 1.57 17.62 5.51
N GLY A 34 0.68 18.37 4.84
CA GLY A 34 0.96 19.68 4.26
C GLY A 34 1.73 19.69 2.93
N THR A 35 2.35 20.83 2.61
CA THR A 35 3.10 21.02 1.36
C THR A 35 4.26 20.02 1.26
N GLY A 36 4.27 19.19 0.22
CA GLY A 36 5.26 18.13 0.02
C GLY A 36 4.86 16.76 0.58
N HIS A 37 3.64 16.62 1.11
CA HIS A 37 3.03 15.34 1.49
C HIS A 37 3.93 14.52 2.43
N THR A 38 4.33 15.17 3.54
CA THR A 38 5.30 14.61 4.48
C THR A 38 4.85 13.29 5.09
N ARG A 39 3.53 13.09 5.27
CA ARG A 39 2.94 11.84 5.77
C ARG A 39 3.17 10.69 4.79
N ILE A 40 2.85 10.86 3.51
CA ILE A 40 3.09 9.82 2.49
C ILE A 40 4.56 9.42 2.45
N THR A 41 5.44 10.43 2.45
CA THR A 41 6.89 10.23 2.44
C THR A 41 7.38 9.48 3.68
N GLN A 42 6.85 9.82 4.87
CA GLN A 42 7.17 9.14 6.13
C GLN A 42 6.76 7.66 6.07
N TYR A 43 5.55 7.38 5.60
CA TYR A 43 5.02 6.02 5.50
C TYR A 43 5.89 5.15 4.59
N MET A 44 6.23 5.66 3.41
CA MET A 44 7.11 4.95 2.47
C MET A 44 8.46 4.64 3.10
N ARG A 45 9.13 5.64 3.69
CA ARG A 45 10.46 5.47 4.30
C ARG A 45 10.43 4.49 5.47
N GLU A 46 9.40 4.56 6.30
CA GLU A 46 9.27 3.66 7.45
C GLU A 46 9.07 2.23 6.96
N ALA A 47 8.16 2.00 6.00
CA ALA A 47 7.95 0.70 5.41
C ALA A 47 9.23 0.12 4.78
N GLU A 48 9.91 0.89 3.94
CA GLU A 48 11.19 0.47 3.35
C GLU A 48 12.22 0.10 4.42
N SER A 49 12.36 0.91 5.48
CA SER A 49 13.33 0.67 6.54
C SER A 49 13.05 -0.60 7.35
N ILE A 50 11.78 -0.97 7.54
CA ILE A 50 11.40 -2.22 8.21
C ILE A 50 11.81 -3.43 7.36
N PHE A 51 11.56 -3.41 6.05
CA PHE A 51 11.97 -4.53 5.17
C PHE A 51 13.48 -4.66 5.00
N LEU A 52 14.27 -3.61 5.27
CA LEU A 52 15.74 -3.74 5.33
C LEU A 52 16.22 -4.71 6.43
N SER A 53 15.40 -4.98 7.45
CA SER A 53 15.71 -5.99 8.48
C SER A 53 15.85 -7.42 7.94
N CYS A 54 15.40 -7.68 6.70
CA CYS A 54 15.56 -8.94 6.01
C CYS A 54 16.94 -9.14 5.35
N ASP A 55 17.93 -8.27 5.63
CA ASP A 55 19.24 -8.23 4.97
C ASP A 55 19.14 -8.14 3.43
N ARG A 56 18.06 -7.54 2.93
CA ARG A 56 17.75 -7.34 1.52
C ARG A 56 17.27 -5.92 1.30
N SER A 57 17.77 -5.26 0.26
CA SER A 57 17.21 -3.98 -0.17
C SER A 57 15.76 -4.18 -0.61
N PHE A 58 14.88 -3.29 -0.19
CA PHE A 58 13.50 -3.21 -0.67
C PHE A 58 13.18 -1.73 -0.95
N SER A 59 12.55 -1.46 -2.08
CA SER A 59 12.12 -0.11 -2.44
C SER A 59 10.69 -0.09 -2.96
N ILE A 60 9.93 0.90 -2.53
CA ILE A 60 8.60 1.20 -3.03
C ILE A 60 8.76 2.25 -4.12
N ARG A 61 8.83 1.81 -5.38
CA ARG A 61 8.92 2.73 -6.50
C ARG A 61 7.56 3.36 -6.74
N ASN A 62 7.40 4.63 -6.35
CA ASN A 62 6.26 5.44 -6.77
C ASN A 62 6.36 5.73 -8.27
N VAL A 63 5.61 5.03 -9.12
CA VAL A 63 5.79 5.01 -10.59
C VAL A 63 5.67 6.40 -11.21
N TRP A 64 4.71 7.20 -10.78
CA TRP A 64 4.51 8.59 -11.20
C TRP A 64 4.82 9.55 -10.06
N ALA A 65 5.77 10.45 -10.31
CA ALA A 65 6.06 11.61 -9.47
C ALA A 65 6.71 12.72 -10.28
N TYR A 66 6.31 13.96 -10.03
CA TYR A 66 7.13 15.11 -10.39
C TYR A 66 8.29 15.29 -9.38
N PRO A 67 9.45 15.87 -9.79
CA PRO A 67 10.60 16.07 -8.90
C PRO A 67 10.32 16.95 -7.68
N SER A 68 9.29 17.80 -7.73
CA SER A 68 8.86 18.68 -6.65
C SER A 68 7.44 19.21 -6.90
N GLY A 69 6.71 19.54 -5.83
CA GLY A 69 5.40 20.19 -5.90
C GLY A 69 4.23 19.29 -5.46
N GLU A 70 3.01 19.81 -5.57
CA GLU A 70 1.77 19.09 -5.19
C GLU A 70 1.54 17.83 -6.06
N ASP A 71 2.11 17.78 -7.27
CA ASP A 71 2.01 16.63 -8.17
C ASP A 71 3.11 15.56 -7.94
N SER A 72 3.83 15.60 -6.81
CA SER A 72 4.83 14.56 -6.47
C SER A 72 4.19 13.19 -6.21
N TYR A 73 2.89 13.19 -5.92
CA TYR A 73 2.05 12.01 -5.77
C TYR A 73 0.78 12.18 -6.60
N ALA A 74 0.10 11.07 -6.90
CA ALA A 74 -1.12 11.13 -7.69
C ALA A 74 -2.27 11.70 -6.84
N THR A 75 -3.07 12.58 -7.43
CA THR A 75 -4.37 12.94 -6.88
C THR A 75 -5.39 13.10 -8.00
N LEU A 76 -6.65 12.88 -7.67
CA LEU A 76 -7.80 13.09 -8.55
C LEU A 76 -8.84 13.93 -7.79
N ASP A 77 -9.80 14.53 -8.50
CA ASP A 77 -10.91 15.23 -7.85
C ASP A 77 -11.82 14.31 -7.02
N THR A 78 -11.65 12.98 -7.15
CA THR A 78 -12.35 11.97 -6.36
C THR A 78 -12.04 12.11 -4.88
N ARG A 79 -13.10 12.11 -4.07
CA ARG A 79 -13.03 12.15 -2.62
C ARG A 79 -13.45 10.80 -2.05
N LEU A 80 -12.48 10.06 -1.52
CA LEU A 80 -12.69 8.85 -0.73
C LEU A 80 -12.62 9.19 0.76
N ILE A 81 -13.64 8.77 1.51
CA ILE A 81 -13.77 8.96 2.97
C ILE A 81 -13.82 7.56 3.61
N ALA A 82 -12.95 7.29 4.57
CA ALA A 82 -12.82 6.00 5.25
C ALA A 82 -14.17 5.53 5.81
N GLU A 83 -14.90 6.42 6.49
CA GLU A 83 -16.20 6.15 7.09
C GLU A 83 -17.31 5.83 6.07
N ASN A 84 -17.04 5.90 4.77
CA ASN A 84 -17.97 5.49 3.70
C ASN A 84 -17.51 4.25 2.94
N ILE A 85 -16.37 3.66 3.29
CA ILE A 85 -15.80 2.48 2.62
C ILE A 85 -15.95 1.28 3.54
N ASP A 86 -16.69 0.27 3.09
CA ASP A 86 -16.74 -1.04 3.75
C ASP A 86 -15.55 -1.87 3.29
N VAL A 87 -14.66 -2.25 4.22
CA VAL A 87 -13.45 -3.03 3.87
C VAL A 87 -13.75 -4.46 3.42
N ASN A 88 -14.98 -4.95 3.61
CA ASN A 88 -15.41 -6.25 3.09
C ASN A 88 -16.14 -6.16 1.75
N ASP A 89 -16.50 -4.96 1.31
CA ASP A 89 -17.22 -4.69 0.05
C ASP A 89 -16.82 -3.30 -0.45
N LEU A 90 -15.63 -3.23 -1.07
CA LEU A 90 -15.06 -1.96 -1.51
C LEU A 90 -15.97 -1.28 -2.53
N SER A 91 -16.18 0.03 -2.36
CA SER A 91 -17.07 0.79 -3.23
C SER A 91 -16.51 0.92 -4.66
N GLN A 92 -17.41 1.12 -5.63
CA GLN A 92 -17.03 1.35 -7.02
C GLN A 92 -16.07 2.54 -7.21
N ASP A 93 -16.15 3.55 -6.33
CA ASP A 93 -15.25 4.70 -6.39
C ASP A 93 -13.78 4.32 -6.11
N VAL A 94 -13.55 3.35 -5.23
CA VAL A 94 -12.20 2.81 -4.97
C VAL A 94 -11.64 2.16 -6.23
N PHE A 95 -12.45 1.33 -6.91
CA PHE A 95 -12.05 0.68 -8.15
C PHE A 95 -11.84 1.70 -9.29
N ASN A 96 -12.70 2.72 -9.39
CA ASN A 96 -12.58 3.77 -10.41
C ASN A 96 -11.26 4.54 -10.29
N VAL A 97 -10.80 4.82 -9.06
CA VAL A 97 -9.49 5.44 -8.82
C VAL A 97 -8.37 4.50 -9.32
N PHE A 98 -8.43 3.22 -8.95
CA PHE A 98 -7.47 2.23 -9.41
C PHE A 98 -7.38 2.14 -10.93
N ASP A 99 -8.51 1.94 -11.60
CA ASP A 99 -8.59 1.81 -13.05
C ASP A 99 -8.06 3.05 -13.78
N THR A 100 -8.33 4.24 -13.22
CA THR A 100 -7.83 5.50 -13.78
C THR A 100 -6.31 5.57 -13.72
N ILE A 101 -5.71 5.22 -12.58
CA ILE A 101 -4.26 5.23 -12.42
C ILE A 101 -3.61 4.13 -13.27
N LYS A 102 -4.14 2.90 -13.20
CA LYS A 102 -3.63 1.72 -13.92
C LYS A 102 -3.66 1.91 -15.45
N ARG A 103 -4.68 2.59 -15.99
CA ARG A 103 -4.77 2.89 -17.43
C ARG A 103 -3.62 3.77 -17.94
N ASN A 104 -3.08 4.64 -17.08
CA ASN A 104 -1.95 5.49 -17.44
C ASN A 104 -0.61 4.78 -17.28
N PHE A 105 -0.55 3.76 -16.40
CA PHE A 105 0.66 3.05 -16.01
C PHE A 105 0.37 1.57 -15.76
N ALA A 106 0.46 0.76 -16.83
CA ALA A 106 0.19 -0.67 -16.77
C ALA A 106 1.16 -1.42 -15.84
N GLU A 107 2.34 -0.87 -15.59
CA GLU A 107 3.36 -1.45 -14.72
C GLU A 107 3.04 -1.38 -13.21
N ILE A 108 2.04 -0.60 -12.77
CA ILE A 108 1.67 -0.51 -11.34
C ILE A 108 1.01 -1.80 -10.89
N ASN A 109 1.54 -2.44 -9.85
CA ASN A 109 0.90 -3.58 -9.20
C ASN A 109 0.17 -3.18 -7.93
N VAL A 110 0.64 -2.15 -7.23
CA VAL A 110 0.09 -1.74 -5.93
C VAL A 110 -0.33 -0.29 -5.98
N LEU A 111 -1.61 0.00 -5.72
CA LEU A 111 -2.06 1.37 -5.46
C LEU A 111 -2.23 1.57 -3.96
N VAL A 112 -1.50 2.53 -3.39
CA VAL A 112 -1.63 2.92 -1.99
C VAL A 112 -2.44 4.21 -1.92
N CYS A 113 -3.65 4.11 -1.37
CA CYS A 113 -4.61 5.20 -1.26
C CYS A 113 -4.63 5.78 0.16
N PHE A 114 -4.18 7.02 0.30
CA PHE A 114 -4.39 7.82 1.51
C PHE A 114 -5.79 8.44 1.45
N VAL A 115 -6.70 7.94 2.28
CA VAL A 115 -8.10 8.34 2.29
C VAL A 115 -8.40 9.33 3.42
N GLU A 116 -9.36 10.21 3.19
CA GLU A 116 -9.84 11.13 4.22
C GLU A 116 -10.55 10.37 5.33
N GLY A 117 -10.52 10.88 6.56
CA GLY A 117 -11.27 10.29 7.66
C GLY A 117 -10.45 9.26 8.44
N ARG A 118 -11.06 8.74 9.49
CA ARG A 118 -10.36 8.09 10.60
C ARG A 118 -10.49 6.58 10.57
N PHE A 119 -11.71 6.07 10.42
CA PHE A 119 -11.96 4.63 10.50
C PHE A 119 -12.83 4.15 9.37
N PHE A 120 -12.51 2.97 8.84
CA PHE A 120 -13.32 2.31 7.84
C PHE A 120 -14.59 1.69 8.44
N ILE A 121 -15.56 1.40 7.58
CA ILE A 121 -16.72 0.58 7.91
C ILE A 121 -16.37 -0.90 7.74
N LYS A 122 -17.00 -1.76 8.54
CA LYS A 122 -16.97 -3.22 8.36
C LYS A 122 -18.39 -3.78 8.44
N ASN A 123 -18.88 -4.40 7.37
CA ASN A 123 -20.24 -4.92 7.24
C ASN A 123 -21.31 -3.86 7.59
N GLY A 124 -21.20 -2.67 7.00
CA GLY A 124 -22.12 -1.54 7.23
C GLY A 124 -22.05 -0.90 8.62
N ASN A 125 -21.16 -1.34 9.51
CA ASN A 125 -21.02 -0.82 10.87
C ASN A 125 -19.69 -0.08 11.08
N PRO A 126 -19.64 0.94 11.98
CA PRO A 126 -18.38 1.56 12.40
C PRO A 126 -17.38 0.51 12.89
N SER A 127 -16.12 0.65 12.51
CA SER A 127 -15.05 -0.28 12.90
C SER A 127 -13.84 0.45 13.50
N ASN A 128 -12.84 -0.31 13.94
CA ASN A 128 -11.54 0.21 14.35
C ASN A 128 -10.46 0.03 13.25
N VAL A 129 -10.86 -0.38 12.04
CA VAL A 129 -9.94 -0.60 10.92
C VAL A 129 -9.49 0.76 10.40
N VAL A 130 -8.18 0.93 10.26
CA VAL A 130 -7.53 2.18 9.81
C VAL A 130 -6.60 1.96 8.62
N ALA A 131 -6.34 0.71 8.25
CA ALA A 131 -5.61 0.30 7.06
C ALA A 131 -6.16 -1.04 6.54
N ARG A 132 -6.00 -1.30 5.24
CA ARG A 132 -6.40 -2.57 4.62
C ARG A 132 -5.72 -2.79 3.27
N ALA A 133 -5.13 -3.96 3.06
CA ALA A 133 -4.75 -4.50 1.77
C ALA A 133 -5.85 -5.38 1.18
N GLU A 134 -6.11 -5.23 -0.11
CA GLU A 134 -7.09 -6.04 -0.85
C GLU A 134 -6.54 -6.45 -2.23
N PRO A 135 -6.56 -7.76 -2.58
CA PRO A 135 -6.23 -8.22 -3.93
C PRO A 135 -7.37 -7.93 -4.91
N LEU A 136 -7.04 -7.43 -6.10
CA LEU A 136 -7.99 -7.15 -7.18
C LEU A 136 -8.04 -8.23 -8.28
N GLY A 137 -7.08 -9.15 -8.27
CA GLY A 137 -6.82 -10.07 -9.40
C GLY A 137 -5.70 -9.58 -10.32
N ASP A 138 -5.20 -10.47 -11.18
CA ASP A 138 -4.13 -10.19 -12.15
C ASP A 138 -2.91 -9.45 -11.57
N ASP A 139 -2.49 -9.84 -10.37
CA ASP A 139 -1.31 -9.27 -9.70
C ASP A 139 -1.47 -7.78 -9.34
N ASN A 140 -2.71 -7.35 -9.14
CA ASN A 140 -3.06 -5.99 -8.74
C ASN A 140 -3.60 -5.97 -7.32
N TYR A 141 -3.22 -4.93 -6.58
CA TYR A 141 -3.50 -4.79 -5.16
C TYR A 141 -3.82 -3.34 -4.84
N ILE A 142 -4.76 -3.13 -3.92
CA ILE A 142 -5.01 -1.83 -3.30
C ILE A 142 -4.61 -1.92 -1.83
N VAL A 143 -3.98 -0.86 -1.34
CA VAL A 143 -3.78 -0.60 0.08
C VAL A 143 -4.53 0.68 0.42
N LEU A 144 -5.47 0.63 1.35
CA LEU A 144 -6.17 1.79 1.89
C LEU A 144 -5.54 2.19 3.21
N ILE A 145 -5.26 3.49 3.41
CA ILE A 145 -4.65 4.06 4.62
C ILE A 145 -5.48 5.27 5.05
N SER A 146 -6.05 5.25 6.26
CA SER A 146 -6.79 6.38 6.80
C SER A 146 -5.90 7.43 7.48
N GLU A 147 -6.46 8.57 7.85
CA GLU A 147 -5.76 9.63 8.60
C GLU A 147 -5.41 9.22 10.03
N LYS A 148 -6.05 8.17 10.56
CA LYS A 148 -5.75 7.63 11.88
C LYS A 148 -4.69 6.52 11.84
N ALA A 149 -4.36 5.99 10.66
CA ALA A 149 -3.27 5.03 10.55
C ALA A 149 -1.97 5.63 11.13
N GLU A 150 -1.06 4.76 11.56
CA GLU A 150 0.34 5.08 11.85
C GLU A 150 1.22 4.57 10.70
N PRO A 151 2.42 5.13 10.48
CA PRO A 151 3.30 4.72 9.37
C PRO A 151 3.59 3.22 9.30
N LEU A 152 3.77 2.57 10.46
CA LEU A 152 3.97 1.11 10.59
C LEU A 152 2.91 0.29 9.84
N LEU A 153 1.67 0.78 9.76
CA LEU A 153 0.60 0.05 9.10
C LEU A 153 0.81 -0.10 7.60
N LEU A 154 1.50 0.83 6.92
CA LEU A 154 1.81 0.60 5.52
C LEU A 154 2.74 -0.60 5.34
N ALA A 155 3.73 -0.76 6.22
CA ALA A 155 4.62 -1.92 6.18
C ALA A 155 3.85 -3.23 6.39
N HIS A 156 2.91 -3.23 7.33
CA HIS A 156 2.01 -4.36 7.60
C HIS A 156 1.16 -4.71 6.39
N GLU A 157 0.47 -3.74 5.79
CA GLU A 157 -0.36 -3.97 4.60
C GLU A 157 0.47 -4.40 3.38
N LEU A 158 1.69 -3.88 3.23
CA LEU A 158 2.60 -4.37 2.20
C LEU A 158 3.05 -5.81 2.46
N GLY A 159 3.22 -6.22 3.72
CA GLY A 159 3.44 -7.62 4.08
C GLY A 159 2.31 -8.54 3.59
N HIS A 160 1.06 -8.12 3.79
CA HIS A 160 -0.10 -8.82 3.21
C HIS A 160 -0.04 -8.87 1.69
N VAL A 161 0.22 -7.74 1.02
CA VAL A 161 0.36 -7.70 -0.44
C VAL A 161 1.43 -8.68 -0.93
N LEU A 162 2.60 -8.73 -0.28
CA LEU A 162 3.70 -9.62 -0.63
C LEU A 162 3.34 -11.10 -0.42
N ASN A 163 2.56 -11.41 0.61
CA ASN A 163 2.01 -12.76 0.83
C ASN A 163 0.93 -13.15 -0.18
N PHE A 164 0.00 -12.24 -0.50
CA PHE A 164 -1.03 -12.46 -1.54
C PHE A 164 -0.41 -12.68 -2.92
N SER A 165 0.77 -12.10 -3.14
CA SER A 165 1.49 -12.13 -4.41
C SER A 165 2.59 -13.20 -4.45
N ASN A 166 2.66 -14.14 -3.52
CA ASN A 166 3.70 -15.14 -3.53
C ASN A 166 3.65 -16.03 -4.80
N GLN A 167 4.83 -16.37 -5.35
CA GLN A 167 4.96 -17.14 -6.60
C GLN A 167 4.30 -18.53 -6.55
N SER A 168 4.18 -19.11 -5.36
CA SER A 168 3.55 -20.43 -5.15
C SER A 168 2.05 -20.33 -4.86
N GLY A 169 1.43 -19.18 -5.11
CA GLY A 169 0.09 -18.84 -4.63
C GLY A 169 0.14 -18.13 -3.27
N ARG A 170 -1.01 -17.70 -2.74
CA ARG A 170 -1.10 -16.99 -1.45
C ARG A 170 -0.34 -17.75 -0.36
N ALA A 171 0.52 -17.04 0.35
CA ALA A 171 1.20 -17.55 1.53
C ALA A 171 0.52 -17.08 2.81
N ASP A 172 0.29 -18.00 3.74
CA ASP A 172 -0.10 -17.69 5.12
C ASP A 172 1.13 -17.22 5.91
N ASP A 173 0.89 -16.54 7.03
CA ASP A 173 1.94 -16.25 8.00
C ASP A 173 2.56 -17.55 8.55
N PRO A 174 3.88 -17.61 8.78
CA PRO A 174 4.54 -18.81 9.31
C PRO A 174 4.10 -19.28 10.69
N ASP A 175 3.63 -18.35 11.53
CA ASP A 175 3.18 -18.62 12.90
C ASP A 175 1.85 -17.90 13.14
N PRO A 176 0.76 -18.37 12.49
CA PRO A 176 -0.46 -17.60 12.39
C PRO A 176 -1.28 -17.63 13.68
N PHE A 177 -2.10 -16.60 13.90
CA PHE A 177 -3.17 -16.64 14.89
C PHE A 177 -4.15 -17.78 14.58
N PRO A 178 -4.71 -18.46 15.60
CA PRO A 178 -5.77 -19.43 15.36
C PRO A 178 -6.97 -18.81 14.62
N ASN A 179 -7.31 -19.38 13.46
CA ASN A 179 -8.36 -18.92 12.53
C ASN A 179 -8.08 -17.59 11.81
N ASP A 180 -6.85 -17.11 11.84
CA ASP A 180 -6.42 -15.92 11.11
C ASP A 180 -5.05 -16.17 10.46
N PRO A 181 -5.05 -16.88 9.31
CA PRO A 181 -3.82 -17.33 8.67
C PRO A 181 -2.94 -16.19 8.14
N ASP A 182 -3.47 -14.97 8.01
CA ASP A 182 -2.74 -13.84 7.45
C ASP A 182 -1.88 -13.10 8.47
N HIS A 183 -2.11 -13.35 9.76
CA HIS A 183 -1.53 -12.58 10.83
C HIS A 183 -0.74 -13.44 11.80
N ASN A 184 0.41 -12.94 12.22
CA ASN A 184 1.30 -13.62 13.16
C ASN A 184 0.77 -13.58 14.60
N ALA A 185 0.94 -14.66 15.35
CA ALA A 185 0.52 -14.77 16.75
C ALA A 185 1.35 -13.91 17.73
N ASN A 186 2.58 -13.55 17.37
CA ASN A 186 3.50 -12.78 18.22
C ASN A 186 3.29 -11.27 18.06
N ARG A 187 3.03 -10.58 19.18
CA ARG A 187 2.78 -9.12 19.23
C ARG A 187 3.92 -8.24 18.72
N ASP A 188 5.16 -8.72 18.80
CA ASP A 188 6.32 -7.97 18.34
C ASP A 188 6.58 -8.17 16.83
N ASN A 189 5.83 -9.07 16.18
CA ASN A 189 5.93 -9.32 14.75
C ASN A 189 5.20 -8.25 13.93
N LEU A 190 5.77 -7.88 12.79
CA LEU A 190 5.16 -6.94 11.84
C LEU A 190 3.76 -7.37 11.43
N MET A 191 3.52 -8.67 11.23
CA MET A 191 2.24 -9.22 10.76
C MET A 191 1.24 -9.49 11.89
N PHE A 192 1.47 -9.00 13.11
CA PHE A 192 0.46 -9.07 14.17
C PHE A 192 -0.78 -8.22 13.82
N PRO A 193 -2.03 -8.63 14.14
CA PRO A 193 -3.25 -7.94 13.68
C PRO A 193 -3.36 -6.45 14.03
N THR A 194 -2.74 -6.05 15.14
CA THR A 194 -2.61 -4.64 15.55
C THR A 194 -1.12 -4.36 15.76
N PRO A 195 -0.35 -4.14 14.68
CA PRO A 195 1.10 -4.20 14.74
C PRO A 195 1.64 -3.14 15.69
N THR A 196 2.44 -3.59 16.66
CA THR A 196 3.19 -2.72 17.58
C THR A 196 4.70 -2.95 17.49
N GLY A 197 5.12 -3.97 16.75
CA GLY A 197 6.51 -4.31 16.51
C GLY A 197 6.85 -4.34 15.04
N THR A 198 8.14 -4.38 14.74
CA THR A 198 8.70 -4.34 13.38
C THR A 198 9.43 -5.64 13.03
N ASN A 199 9.39 -6.66 13.90
CA ASN A 199 10.15 -7.88 13.68
C ASN A 199 9.56 -8.65 12.49
N ILE A 200 10.42 -9.00 11.54
CA ILE A 200 10.12 -9.93 10.46
C ILE A 200 11.00 -11.16 10.67
N THR A 201 10.40 -12.34 10.73
CA THR A 201 11.16 -13.59 10.86
C THR A 201 11.89 -13.93 9.55
N PRO A 202 12.98 -14.72 9.59
CA PRO A 202 13.66 -15.17 8.38
C PRO A 202 12.73 -15.90 7.40
N GLN A 203 11.73 -16.63 7.89
CA GLN A 203 10.75 -17.31 7.05
C GLN A 203 9.83 -16.33 6.34
N GLN A 204 9.31 -15.31 7.05
CA GLN A 204 8.53 -14.23 6.45
C GLN A 204 9.36 -13.45 5.42
N CYS A 205 10.63 -13.14 5.71
CA CYS A 205 11.51 -12.53 4.73
C CYS A 205 11.60 -13.37 3.44
N ASN A 206 11.80 -14.68 3.57
CA ASN A 206 11.82 -15.55 2.37
C ASN A 206 10.48 -15.57 1.64
N GLN A 207 9.34 -15.57 2.35
CA GLN A 207 8.02 -15.52 1.72
C GLN A 207 7.78 -14.19 1.00
N PHE A 208 8.06 -13.06 1.67
CA PHE A 208 7.88 -11.72 1.12
C PHE A 208 8.70 -11.51 -0.14
N PHE A 209 9.99 -11.88 -0.10
CA PHE A 209 10.89 -11.76 -1.24
C PHE A 209 10.71 -12.86 -2.30
N ASN A 210 9.81 -13.82 -2.08
CA ASN A 210 9.31 -14.76 -3.10
C ASN A 210 7.98 -14.29 -3.71
N SER A 211 7.67 -13.00 -3.59
CA SER A 211 6.57 -12.35 -4.29
C SER A 211 6.84 -12.24 -5.80
N LYS A 212 5.79 -12.40 -6.60
CA LYS A 212 5.80 -12.22 -8.06
C LYS A 212 5.84 -10.76 -8.53
N ILE A 213 5.56 -9.81 -7.63
CA ILE A 213 5.58 -8.37 -7.94
C ILE A 213 6.89 -7.69 -7.49
N ILE A 214 7.81 -8.43 -6.87
CA ILE A 214 9.17 -7.97 -6.63
C ILE A 214 10.00 -8.16 -7.90
N LEU A 215 10.65 -7.07 -8.34
CA LEU A 215 11.44 -6.97 -9.57
C LEU A 215 12.92 -6.65 -9.27
#